data_AF-D9CI76-F1
#
_entry.id   AF-D9CI76-F1
#
_cell.length_a   1.000
_cell.length_b   1.000
_cell.length_c   1.000
_cell.angle_alpha   90.00
_cell.angle_beta   90.00
_cell.angle_gamma   90.00
#
_symmetry.space_group_name_H-M   'P 1'
#
loop_
_entity.id
_entity.type
_entity.pdbx_description
1 polymer ?
#
loop_
_entity_poly.entity_id
_entity_poly.type
_entity_poly.pdbx_seq_one_letter_code
_entity_poly.pdbx_strand_id
1 'polypeptide(L)' 'RWQWNATVGPLQNRPGRVGAWGYPSSDGLGLYEFLQLAEDLAAKPIMGVWAGLSADGNSVQEKDLQPYLQQAIDQ' A
#
# COMPACT_ATOMS: atom_id res chain seq x y z
N ARG A 1 5.44 0.06 -6.36
CA ARG A 1 4.15 -0.45 -5.83
C ARG A 1 3.86 0.17 -4.45
N TRP A 2 2.63 0.09 -3.97
CA TRP A 2 2.28 0.50 -2.60
C TRP A 2 2.58 -0.65 -1.61
N GLN A 3 2.97 -0.29 -0.38
CA GLN A 3 3.35 -1.21 0.70
C GLN A 3 2.77 -0.70 2.02
N TRP A 4 1.76 -1.37 2.56
CA TRP A 4 1.02 -0.88 3.73
C TRP A 4 1.95 -0.58 4.92
N ASN A 5 2.91 -1.46 5.18
CA ASN A 5 3.84 -1.38 6.30
C ASN A 5 4.84 -0.23 6.17
N ALA A 6 5.07 0.30 4.96
CA ALA A 6 5.89 1.50 4.74
C ALA A 6 5.09 2.81 4.94
N THR A 7 3.79 2.71 5.18
CA THR A 7 2.88 3.86 5.35
C THR A 7 2.40 4.04 6.78
N VAL A 8 2.86 3.24 7.72
CA VAL A 8 2.46 3.28 9.13
C VAL A 8 3.65 3.61 10.03
N GLY A 9 3.37 3.97 11.28
CA GLY A 9 4.39 4.44 12.23
C GLY A 9 4.82 5.89 12.02
N PRO A 10 5.88 6.36 12.70
CA PRO A 10 6.32 7.74 12.67
C PRO A 10 6.73 8.21 11.27
N LEU A 11 6.36 9.44 10.90
CA LEU A 11 6.61 10.00 9.55
C LEU A 11 8.08 9.94 9.13
N GLN A 12 9.00 10.18 10.06
CA GLN A 12 10.45 10.13 9.80
C GLN A 12 10.96 8.75 9.39
N ASN A 13 10.19 7.69 9.65
CA ASN A 13 10.51 6.31 9.25
C ASN A 13 9.80 5.90 7.95
N ARG A 14 8.93 6.74 7.38
CA ARG A 14 8.21 6.46 6.14
C ARG A 14 9.08 6.90 4.95
N PRO A 15 9.57 5.97 4.11
CA PRO A 15 10.46 6.32 3.00
C PRO A 15 9.75 7.02 1.83
N GLY A 16 8.41 6.94 1.77
CA GLY A 16 7.63 7.36 0.61
C GLY A 16 7.90 6.51 -0.62
N ARG A 17 7.38 6.94 -1.77
CA ARG A 17 7.51 6.26 -3.07
C ARG A 17 7.11 7.16 -4.23
N VAL A 18 7.55 6.86 -5.44
CA VAL A 18 6.95 7.46 -6.65
C VAL A 18 5.63 6.75 -6.98
N GLY A 19 4.57 7.53 -7.19
CA GLY A 19 3.26 7.02 -7.58
C GLY A 19 3.15 6.68 -9.07
N ALA A 20 2.06 6.03 -9.45
CA ALA A 20 1.74 5.78 -10.87
C ALA A 20 1.52 7.08 -11.68
N TRP A 21 1.30 8.20 -10.99
CA TRP A 21 1.13 9.54 -11.57
C TRP A 21 2.44 10.32 -11.71
N GLY A 22 3.60 9.67 -11.53
CA GLY A 22 4.91 10.26 -11.80
C GLY A 22 5.46 11.20 -10.73
N TYR A 23 4.70 11.53 -9.69
CA TYR A 23 5.16 12.37 -8.58
C TYR A 23 5.46 11.55 -7.30
N PRO A 24 6.35 12.06 -6.43
CA PRO A 24 6.64 11.43 -5.15
C PRO A 24 5.45 11.57 -4.17
N SER A 25 5.11 10.47 -3.51
CA SER A 25 4.24 10.39 -2.35
C SER A 25 5.11 10.28 -1.10
N SER A 26 4.82 11.07 -0.08
CA SER A 26 5.42 10.91 1.24
C SER A 26 4.87 9.68 1.99
N ASP A 27 3.74 9.15 1.54
CA ASP A 27 2.94 8.16 2.27
C ASP A 27 2.58 8.63 3.71
N GLY A 28 2.47 9.95 3.90
CA GLY A 28 1.93 10.55 5.14
C GLY A 28 0.43 10.32 5.30
N LEU A 29 -0.30 10.18 4.18
CA LEU A 29 -1.63 9.58 4.16
C LEU A 29 -1.47 8.07 3.92
N GLY A 30 -1.33 7.33 5.02
CA GLY A 30 -1.08 5.89 5.02
C GLY A 30 -2.32 5.08 5.40
N LEU A 31 -2.12 3.77 5.62
CA LEU A 31 -3.21 2.84 5.95
C LEU A 31 -4.01 3.29 7.18
N TYR A 32 -3.31 3.66 8.26
CA TYR A 32 -3.94 4.08 9.51
C TYR A 32 -4.82 5.32 9.32
N GLU A 33 -4.30 6.33 8.62
CA GLU A 33 -5.04 7.58 8.38
C GLU A 33 -6.28 7.34 7.48
N PHE A 34 -6.22 6.43 6.51
CA PHE A 34 -7.40 6.05 5.72
C PHE A 34 -8.45 5.29 6.52
N LEU A 35 -8.05 4.42 7.45
CA LEU A 35 -8.99 3.71 8.32
C LEU A 35 -9.70 4.68 9.28
N GLN A 36 -8.95 5.61 9.89
CA GLN A 36 -9.54 6.68 10.70
C GLN A 36 -10.54 7.53 9.89
N LEU A 37 -10.18 7.91 8.66
CA LEU A 37 -11.09 8.65 7.78
C LEU A 37 -12.36 7.85 7.47
N ALA A 38 -12.27 6.54 7.27
CA ALA A 38 -13.43 5.70 7.05
C ALA A 38 -14.34 5.64 8.30
N GLU A 39 -13.75 5.56 9.50
CA GLU A 39 -14.48 5.64 10.77
C GLU A 39 -15.19 6.98 10.93
N ASP A 40 -14.48 8.10 10.73
CA ASP A 40 -15.01 9.47 10.84
C ASP A 40 -16.18 9.73 9.88
N LEU A 41 -16.13 9.12 8.68
CA LEU A 41 -17.17 9.23 7.66
C LEU A 41 -18.29 8.19 7.81
N ALA A 42 -18.22 7.30 8.80
CA ALA A 42 -19.09 6.12 8.92
C ALA A 42 -19.16 5.28 7.63
N ALA A 43 -18.05 5.22 6.89
CA ALA A 43 -17.92 4.50 5.64
C ALA A 43 -17.36 3.09 5.87
N LYS A 44 -17.69 2.16 4.96
CA LYS A 44 -17.05 0.84 4.92
C LYS A 44 -15.86 0.87 3.95
N PRO A 45 -14.63 0.60 4.40
CA PRO A 45 -13.49 0.57 3.50
C PRO A 45 -13.57 -0.66 2.59
N ILE A 46 -13.30 -0.47 1.30
CA ILE A 46 -13.02 -1.54 0.33
C ILE A 46 -11.53 -1.48 0.05
N MET A 47 -10.78 -2.38 0.66
CA MET A 47 -9.32 -2.34 0.66
C MET A 47 -8.74 -3.09 -0.54
N GLY A 48 -7.89 -2.41 -1.32
CA GLY A 48 -7.10 -3.05 -2.36
C GLY A 48 -5.79 -3.60 -1.80
N VAL A 49 -5.44 -4.82 -2.21
CA VAL A 49 -4.13 -5.44 -1.98
C VAL A 49 -3.34 -5.50 -3.29
N TRP A 50 -2.02 -5.46 -3.22
CA TRP A 50 -1.18 -5.56 -4.40
C TRP A 50 -1.10 -7.02 -4.87
N ALA A 51 -1.44 -7.29 -6.14
CA ALA A 51 -1.70 -8.64 -6.65
C ALA A 51 -0.64 -9.17 -7.63
N GLY A 52 0.63 -8.76 -7.51
CA GLY A 52 1.70 -9.28 -8.38
C GLY A 52 1.95 -8.49 -9.67
N LEU A 53 1.10 -7.52 -10.02
CA LEU A 53 1.18 -6.76 -11.27
C LEU A 53 1.50 -5.27 -11.04
N SER A 54 2.35 -4.71 -11.88
CA SER A 54 2.71 -3.29 -11.91
C SER A 54 2.27 -2.61 -13.21
N ALA A 55 2.07 -1.28 -13.15
CA ALA A 55 1.55 -0.49 -14.27
C ALA A 55 2.48 -0.41 -15.49
N ASP A 56 3.75 -0.78 -15.31
CA ASP A 56 4.76 -0.92 -16.36
C ASP A 56 4.68 -2.27 -17.10
N GLY A 57 3.67 -3.10 -16.80
CA GLY A 57 3.46 -4.40 -17.43
C GLY A 57 4.23 -5.55 -16.78
N ASN A 58 5.01 -5.28 -15.73
CA ASN A 58 5.75 -6.31 -15.02
C ASN A 58 4.83 -7.12 -14.09
N SER A 59 4.90 -8.45 -14.24
CA SER A 59 4.19 -9.41 -13.39
C SER A 59 5.18 -10.30 -12.66
N VAL A 60 4.94 -10.55 -11.37
CA VAL A 60 5.71 -11.52 -10.58
C VAL A 60 5.36 -12.94 -11.04
N GLN A 61 6.39 -13.80 -11.14
CA GLN A 61 6.19 -15.21 -11.46
C GLN A 61 5.51 -15.92 -10.29
N GLU A 62 4.68 -16.92 -10.58
CA GLU A 62 3.91 -17.64 -9.56
C GLU A 62 4.79 -18.17 -8.41
N LYS A 63 5.94 -18.76 -8.73
CA LYS A 63 6.90 -19.29 -7.75
C LYS A 63 7.45 -18.24 -6.77
N ASP A 64 7.40 -16.96 -7.15
CA ASP A 64 7.95 -15.84 -6.39
C ASP A 64 6.85 -15.03 -5.67
N LEU A 65 5.57 -15.44 -5.77
CA LEU A 65 4.43 -14.70 -5.20
C LEU A 65 4.35 -14.77 -3.67
N GLN A 66 4.92 -15.80 -3.05
CA GLN A 66 4.72 -16.10 -1.63
C GLN A 66 4.95 -14.91 -0.67
N PRO A 67 6.03 -14.11 -0.81
CA PRO A 67 6.25 -12.97 0.08
C PRO A 67 5.17 -11.90 -0.03
N TYR A 68 4.60 -11.71 -1.22
CA TYR A 68 3.58 -10.71 -1.49
C TYR A 68 2.21 -11.16 -0.99
N LEU A 69 1.91 -12.46 -1.04
CA LEU A 69 0.75 -13.04 -0.38
C LEU A 69 0.81 -12.79 1.13
N GLN A 70 1.95 -13.08 1.76
CA GLN A 70 2.11 -12.84 3.19
C GLN A 70 1.94 -11.35 3.53
N GLN A 71 2.53 -10.45 2.74
CA GLN A 71 2.37 -9.02 2.94
C GLN A 71 0.90 -8.56 2.84
N ALA A 72 0.08 -9.20 1.99
CA ALA A 72 -1.34 -8.92 1.89
C ALA A 72 -2.15 -9.50 3.06
N ILE A 73 -1.74 -10.64 3.63
CA ILE A 73 -2.32 -11.21 4.85
C ILE A 73 -2.02 -10.33 6.07
N ASP A 74 -0.82 -9.76 6.13
CA ASP A 74 -0.39 -8.92 7.25
C ASP A 74 -1.05 -7.53 7.26
N GLN A 75 -1.70 -7.13 6.16
CA GLN A 75 -2.34 -5.83 5.96
C GLN A 75 -3.66 -5.72 6.74
#